data_AF-A0A453QX29-F1
#
_entry.id   AF-A0A453QX29-F1
#
_cell.length_a   1.000
_cell.length_b   1.000
_cell.length_c   1.000
_cell.angle_alpha   90.00
_cell.angle_beta   90.00
_cell.angle_gamma   90.00
#
_symmetry.space_group_name_H-M   'P 1'
#
loop_
_entity.id
_entity.type
_entity.pdbx_description
1 polymer ?
#
loop_
_entity_poly.entity_id
_entity_poly.type
_entity_poly.pdbx_seq_one_letter_code
_entity_poly.pdbx_strand_id
1 'polypeptide(L)'
;MAPVFSRDAWRCVWHMIQNDLVHGWGLDFNFWRCVDDPEEQFGIVDTQYVVHHAVPTLRDQGNGEKQGSRAKVKDRQYEEMHAFDSRMDNADKELANSTARSSSQP
;
A
#
# COMPACT_ATOMS: atom_id res chain seq x y z
N MET A 1 -12.50 3.29 6.93
CA MET A 1 -12.85 3.11 5.51
C MET A 1 -12.43 1.72 5.12
N ALA A 2 -13.39 0.84 4.87
CA ALA A 2 -13.20 -0.53 4.43
C ALA A 2 -13.40 -0.59 2.91
N PRO A 3 -12.32 -0.60 2.11
CA PRO A 3 -12.43 -0.78 0.68
C PRO A 3 -12.87 -2.21 0.35
N VAL A 4 -13.71 -2.35 -0.66
CA VAL A 4 -14.08 -3.63 -1.27
C VAL A 4 -13.71 -3.61 -2.74
N PHE A 5 -13.34 -4.78 -3.26
CA PHE A 5 -12.85 -4.93 -4.61
C PHE A 5 -13.62 -6.03 -5.33
N SER A 6 -13.72 -5.95 -6.65
CA SER A 6 -14.08 -7.12 -7.46
C SER A 6 -13.05 -8.23 -7.23
N ARG A 7 -13.43 -9.47 -7.54
CA ARG A 7 -12.53 -10.62 -7.37
C ARG A 7 -11.23 -10.49 -8.17
N ASP A 8 -11.28 -9.84 -9.32
CA ASP A 8 -10.11 -9.69 -10.19
C ASP A 8 -9.21 -8.56 -9.71
N ALA A 9 -9.76 -7.40 -9.34
CA ALA A 9 -9.02 -6.32 -8.71
C ALA A 9 -8.38 -6.77 -7.38
N TRP A 10 -9.10 -7.55 -6.57
CA TRP A 10 -8.60 -8.08 -5.30
C TRP A 10 -7.34 -8.93 -5.47
N ARG A 11 -7.22 -9.73 -6.54
CA ARG A 11 -6.01 -10.54 -6.77
C ARG A 11 -4.76 -9.66 -6.93
N CYS A 12 -4.88 -8.56 -7.66
CA CYS A 12 -3.81 -7.59 -7.82
C CYS A 12 -3.51 -6.85 -6.50
N VAL A 13 -4.54 -6.36 -5.80
CA VAL A 13 -4.39 -5.69 -4.50
C VAL A 13 -3.76 -6.60 -3.45
N TRP A 14 -4.12 -7.89 -3.44
CA TRP A 14 -3.55 -8.88 -2.54
C TRP A 14 -2.03 -9.02 -2.69
N HIS A 15 -1.51 -8.88 -3.91
CA HIS A 15 -0.07 -8.90 -4.16
C HIS A 15 0.63 -7.58 -3.82
N MET A 16 -0.09 -6.46 -3.73
CA MET A 16 0.44 -5.20 -3.20
C MET A 16 0.53 -5.21 -1.67
N ILE A 17 -0.38 -5.91 -1.00
CA ILE A 17 -0.39 -6.04 0.46
C ILE A 17 0.65 -7.08 0.87
N GLN A 18 1.87 -6.63 1.08
CA GLN A 18 2.93 -7.43 1.66
C GLN A 18 3.06 -7.14 3.17
N ASN A 19 3.70 -8.05 3.92
CA ASN A 19 3.87 -7.97 5.39
C ASN A 19 4.64 -6.72 5.90
N ASP A 20 5.11 -5.89 4.98
CA ASP A 20 5.82 -4.63 5.20
C ASP A 20 4.90 -3.45 5.60
N LEU A 21 3.58 -3.63 5.60
CA LEU A 21 2.62 -2.56 5.94
C LEU A 21 2.20 -2.54 7.41
N VAL A 22 3.12 -2.84 8.33
CA VAL A 22 2.85 -2.69 9.79
C VAL A 22 2.47 -1.24 10.12
N HIS A 23 2.76 -0.27 9.24
CA HIS A 23 2.47 1.16 9.41
C HIS A 23 1.74 1.83 8.23
N GLY A 24 1.03 1.03 7.42
CA GLY A 24 0.44 1.42 6.14
C GLY A 24 -0.49 2.64 6.18
N TRP A 25 0.07 3.80 5.82
CA TRP A 25 -0.68 4.96 5.34
C TRP A 25 -0.22 5.20 3.90
N GLY A 26 -1.13 5.22 2.92
CA GLY A 26 -0.79 5.49 1.51
C GLY A 26 -0.84 4.29 0.57
N LEU A 27 -1.03 3.06 1.08
CA LEU A 27 -1.38 1.90 0.23
C LEU A 27 -2.66 2.19 -0.57
N ASP A 28 -3.63 2.81 0.08
CA ASP A 28 -4.91 3.20 -0.48
C ASP A 28 -4.81 4.15 -1.68
N PHE A 29 -3.75 4.97 -1.75
CA PHE A 29 -3.46 5.80 -2.93
C PHE A 29 -2.93 5.00 -4.14
N ASN A 30 -2.66 3.70 -3.99
CA ASN A 30 -2.10 2.87 -5.05
C ASN A 30 -3.11 1.86 -5.61
N PHE A 31 -4.31 1.73 -5.02
CA PHE A 31 -5.33 0.77 -5.47
C PHE A 31 -5.79 0.97 -6.91
N TRP A 32 -5.71 2.19 -7.44
CA TRP A 32 -6.05 2.49 -8.83
C TRP A 32 -5.21 1.69 -9.84
N ARG A 33 -4.01 1.22 -9.47
CA ARG A 33 -3.18 0.36 -10.35
C ARG A 33 -3.80 -1.01 -10.63
N CYS A 34 -4.74 -1.43 -9.79
CA CYS A 34 -5.42 -2.72 -9.89
C CYS A 34 -6.88 -2.61 -10.34
N VAL A 35 -7.32 -1.42 -10.74
CA VAL A 35 -8.71 -1.09 -11.03
C VAL A 35 -8.76 -0.36 -12.37
N ASP A 36 -9.42 -0.98 -13.35
CA ASP A 36 -9.65 -0.39 -14.67
C ASP A 36 -10.94 0.43 -14.67
N ASP A 37 -12.01 -0.12 -14.07
CA ASP A 37 -13.30 0.53 -13.89
C ASP A 37 -13.62 0.66 -12.39
N PRO A 38 -13.46 1.86 -11.80
CA PRO A 38 -13.74 2.10 -10.40
C PRO A 38 -15.17 1.83 -9.97
N GLU A 39 -16.17 2.07 -10.83
CA GLU A 39 -17.58 1.93 -10.44
C GLU A 39 -17.98 0.46 -10.29
N GLU A 40 -17.38 -0.42 -11.08
CA GLU A 40 -17.66 -1.86 -11.04
C GLU A 40 -16.71 -2.63 -10.13
N GLN A 41 -15.47 -2.17 -9.97
CA GLN A 41 -14.40 -2.95 -9.36
C GLN A 41 -13.95 -2.44 -7.98
N PHE A 42 -14.39 -1.25 -7.55
CA PHE A 42 -14.01 -0.66 -6.27
C PHE A 42 -15.21 -0.04 -5.54
N GLY A 43 -15.24 -0.19 -4.22
CA GLY A 43 -16.24 0.46 -3.39
C GLY A 43 -15.78 0.65 -1.96
N ILE A 44 -16.56 1.41 -1.18
CA ILE A 44 -16.34 1.62 0.25
C ILE A 44 -17.63 1.24 0.97
N VAL A 45 -17.56 0.30 1.93
CA VAL A 45 -18.75 -0.23 2.62
C VAL A 45 -18.98 0.40 3.99
N ASP A 46 -18.03 1.18 4.50
CA ASP A 46 -18.18 1.82 5.81
C ASP A 46 -19.26 2.91 5.79
N THR A 47 -20.17 2.84 6.76
CA THR A 47 -21.22 3.84 6.99
C THR A 47 -20.69 5.14 7.64
N GLN A 48 -19.45 5.12 8.15
CA GLN A 48 -18.81 6.23 8.83
C GLN A 48 -17.38 6.42 8.33
N TYR A 49 -16.97 7.68 8.16
CA TYR A 49 -15.57 7.99 7.90
C TYR A 49 -14.74 7.74 9.17
N VAL A 50 -13.56 7.14 8.99
CA VAL A 50 -12.61 6.94 10.08
C VAL A 50 -11.60 8.07 10.04
N VAL A 51 -11.53 8.87 11.11
CA VAL A 51 -10.49 9.89 11.25
C VAL A 51 -9.20 9.21 11.65
N HIS A 52 -8.20 9.25 10.77
CA HIS A 52 -6.88 8.75 11.09
C HIS A 52 -6.07 9.84 11.81
N HIS A 53 -5.87 9.69 13.12
CA HIS A 53 -5.14 10.68 13.94
C HIS A 53 -3.61 10.74 13.68
N ALA A 54 -3.10 9.91 12.76
CA ALA A 54 -1.67 9.78 12.46
C ALA A 54 -0.79 9.49 13.70
N VAL A 55 -1.42 8.93 14.75
CA VAL A 55 -0.72 8.49 15.95
C VAL A 55 -0.37 7.02 15.76
N PRO A 56 0.93 6.64 15.81
CA PRO A 56 1.31 5.23 15.77
C PRO A 56 0.58 4.47 16.88
N THR A 57 -0.02 3.33 16.53
CA THR A 57 -0.67 2.45 17.51
C THR A 57 0.37 1.67 18.30
N LEU A 58 1.54 1.41 17.70
CA LEU A 58 2.74 0.89 18.35
C LEU A 58 3.57 2.06 18.90
N ARG A 59 3.60 2.23 20.23
CA ARG A 59 4.30 3.36 20.88
C ARG A 59 5.37 2.95 21.88
N ASP A 60 5.12 1.90 22.67
CA ASP A 60 6.07 1.35 23.64
C ASP A 60 5.79 -0.13 23.88
N GLN A 61 6.59 -1.00 23.27
CA GLN A 61 6.79 -2.36 23.79
C GLN A 61 8.12 -2.38 24.55
N GLY A 62 8.09 -1.99 25.83
CA GLY A 62 9.24 -2.06 26.74
C GLY A 62 10.03 -0.76 26.93
N ASN A 63 11.13 -0.84 27.69
CA ASN A 63 11.95 0.30 28.11
C ASN A 63 12.60 0.99 26.89
N GLY A 64 12.51 2.32 26.80
CA GLY A 64 12.73 3.15 25.60
C GLY A 64 14.08 3.10 24.88
N GLU A 65 15.03 2.29 25.37
CA GLU A 65 16.29 1.95 24.68
C GLU A 65 16.19 0.68 23.81
N LYS A 66 15.11 -0.10 23.92
CA LYS A 66 14.91 -1.37 23.20
C LYS A 66 14.17 -1.19 21.88
N GLN A 67 14.36 -2.16 20.98
CA GLN A 67 13.67 -2.31 19.71
C GLN A 67 12.15 -2.29 19.94
N GLY A 68 11.49 -1.15 19.65
CA GLY A 68 10.07 -0.93 19.97
C GLY A 68 9.71 0.46 20.54
N SER A 69 10.69 1.35 20.77
CA SER A 69 10.42 2.74 21.15
C SER A 69 9.74 3.52 20.03
N ARG A 70 8.89 4.50 20.36
CA ARG A 70 8.17 5.35 19.39
C ARG A 70 9.07 5.92 18.27
N ALA A 71 10.29 6.33 18.59
CA ALA A 71 11.24 6.84 17.61
C ALA A 71 11.68 5.74 16.62
N LYS A 72 12.06 4.56 17.12
CA LYS A 72 12.45 3.43 16.27
C LYS A 72 11.29 2.87 15.45
N VAL A 73 10.08 2.88 15.98
CA VAL A 73 8.87 2.53 15.24
C VAL A 73 8.65 3.50 14.08
N LYS A 74 8.86 4.80 14.31
CA LYS A 74 8.75 5.83 13.28
C LYS A 74 9.85 5.69 12.21
N ASP A 75 11.09 5.43 12.61
CA ASP A 75 12.19 5.20 11.67
C ASP A 75 11.87 4.00 10.76
N ARG A 76 11.45 2.87 11.36
CA ARG A 76 11.04 1.67 10.62
C ARG A 76 9.87 1.93 9.69
N GLN A 77 8.87 2.70 10.11
CA GLN A 77 7.75 3.10 9.26
C GLN A 77 8.23 3.82 7.98
N TYR A 78 9.19 4.73 8.09
CA TYR A 78 9.72 5.43 6.92
C TYR A 78 10.51 4.49 6.00
N GLU A 79 11.30 3.57 6.56
CA GLU A 79 12.03 2.56 5.79
C GLU A 79 11.06 1.62 5.04
N GLU A 80 10.00 1.17 5.71
CA GLU A 80 8.93 0.35 5.11
C GLU A 80 8.23 1.09 3.96
N MET A 81 7.92 2.37 4.15
CA MET A 81 7.33 3.20 3.09
C MET A 81 8.28 3.36 1.89
N HIS A 82 9.56 3.68 2.13
CA HIS A 82 10.52 3.83 1.04
C HIS A 82 10.70 2.53 0.25
N ALA A 83 10.71 1.38 0.93
CA ALA A 83 10.77 0.08 0.27
C ALA A 83 9.52 -0.18 -0.57
N PHE A 84 8.33 0.18 -0.07
CA PHE A 84 7.09 0.08 -0.82
C PHE A 84 7.11 0.95 -2.09
N ASP A 85 7.45 2.23 -1.96
CA ASP A 85 7.53 3.18 -3.09
C ASP A 85 8.51 2.69 -4.16
N SER A 86 9.68 2.21 -3.74
CA SER A 86 10.70 1.67 -4.65
C SER A 86 10.18 0.47 -5.46
N ARG A 87 9.32 -0.38 -4.87
CA ARG A 87 8.71 -1.51 -5.60
C ARG A 87 7.64 -1.05 -6.57
N MET A 88 6.83 -0.05 -6.20
CA MET A 88 5.83 0.52 -7.11
C MET A 88 6.52 1.15 -8.33
N ASP A 89 7.58 1.93 -8.12
CA ASP A 89 8.38 2.52 -9.21
C ASP A 89 8.97 1.46 -10.14
N ASN A 90 9.44 0.34 -9.59
CA ASN A 90 9.97 -0.76 -10.40
C ASN A 90 8.87 -1.45 -11.20
N ALA A 91 7.70 -1.69 -10.61
CA ALA A 91 6.55 -2.24 -11.32
C ALA A 91 6.08 -1.32 -12.46
N ASP A 92 6.02 -0.01 -12.23
CA ASP A 92 5.65 0.98 -13.26
C ASP A 92 6.66 0.98 -14.42
N LYS A 93 7.97 0.84 -14.14
CA LYS A 93 9.02 0.67 -15.17
C LYS A 93 8.88 -0.63 -15.94
N GLU A 94 8.60 -1.74 -15.26
CA GLU A 94 8.41 -3.05 -15.90
C GLU A 94 7.19 -3.06 -16.82
N LEU A 95 6.10 -2.43 -16.40
CA LEU A 95 4.91 -2.25 -17.21
C LEU A 95 5.23 -1.42 -18.45
N ALA A 96 5.86 -0.26 -18.29
CA ALA A 96 6.26 0.60 -19.41
C ALA A 96 7.16 -0.12 -20.42
N ASN A 97 8.14 -0.89 -19.94
CA ASN A 97 9.02 -1.70 -20.78
C ASN A 97 8.25 -2.80 -21.53
N SER A 98 7.29 -3.44 -20.87
CA SER A 98 6.44 -4.49 -21.47
C SER A 98 5.53 -3.92 -22.56
N THR A 99 4.91 -2.77 -22.31
CA THR A 99 4.11 -2.05 -23.29
C THR A 99 4.94 -1.63 -24.50
N ALA A 100 6.14 -1.07 -24.28
CA ALA A 100 7.06 -0.71 -25.35
C ALA A 100 7.45 -1.94 -26.18
N ARG A 101 7.77 -3.07 -25.53
CA ARG A 101 8.12 -4.32 -26.21
C ARG A 101 6.96 -4.86 -27.05
N SER A 102 5.75 -4.87 -26.50
CA SER A 102 4.53 -5.28 -27.23
C SER A 102 4.25 -4.40 -28.43
N SER A 103 4.51 -3.10 -28.35
CA SER A 103 4.33 -2.16 -29.46
C SER A 103 5.39 -2.28 -30.57
N SER A 104 6.53 -2.92 -30.25
CA SER A 104 7.65 -3.10 -31.17
C SER A 104 7.67 -4.45 -31.90
N GLN A 105 6.79 -5.39 -31.52
CA GLN A 105 6.59 -6.65 -32.25
C GLN A 105 5.59 -6.44 -33.39
N PRO A 106 5.93 -6.80 -34.64
CA PRO A 106 5.06 -6.62 -35.82
C PRO A 106 3.79 -7.48 -35.78
#